data_AF-A0AAE0E977-F1
#
_entry.id   AF-A0AAE0E977-F1
#
_cell.length_a   1.000
_cell.length_b   1.000
_cell.length_c   1.000
_cell.angle_alpha   90.00
_cell.angle_beta   90.00
_cell.angle_gamma   90.00
#
_symmetry.space_group_name_H-M   'P 1'
#
loop_
_entity.id
_entity.type
_entity.pdbx_description
1 polymer ?
#
loop_
_entity_poly.entity_id
_entity_poly.type
_entity_poly.pdbx_seq_one_letter_code
_entity_poly.pdbx_strand_id
1 'polypeptide(L)'
;MDLVSPIVDVFNRLWDCTVKRSEPIRHLRENLESLKKAKGELDDIHKDVESNVQLEEQQHSRRTNEVKGWQEAVDRTLTEVEATLQRGDEEIQKRCLGNWCPKNCCSTYKLGKEVIKKLTDVKELASKRRDFHVLADKLPPAAVDVWPMEKTVDTESRLSQLWNMFKIVVWESSGYMGWEEWERPPS
;
A
#
# COMPACT_ATOMS: atom_id res chain seq x y z
N MET A 1 62.72 22.30 -22.86
CA MET A 1 61.90 21.93 -21.69
C MET A 1 60.55 21.50 -22.23
N ASP A 2 60.23 20.20 -22.14
CA ASP A 2 59.02 19.63 -22.72
C ASP A 2 57.80 19.93 -21.85
N LEU A 3 57.06 20.98 -22.22
CA LEU A 3 55.77 21.34 -21.62
C LEU A 3 54.68 20.27 -21.87
N VAL A 4 54.97 19.25 -22.68
CA VAL A 4 54.01 18.23 -23.12
C VAL A 4 53.80 17.13 -22.07
N SER A 5 54.84 16.79 -21.30
CA SER A 5 54.76 15.71 -20.28
C SER A 5 53.75 16.01 -19.17
N PRO A 6 53.69 17.23 -18.58
CA PRO A 6 52.70 17.54 -17.55
C PRO A 6 51.26 17.56 -18.07
N ILE A 7 51.05 17.97 -19.33
CA ILE A 7 49.71 18.06 -19.94
C ILE A 7 49.14 16.66 -20.20
N VAL A 8 49.96 15.74 -20.73
CA VAL A 8 49.56 14.35 -20.98
C VAL A 8 49.25 13.62 -19.67
N ASP A 9 50.01 13.85 -18.60
CA ASP A 9 49.74 13.28 -17.27
C ASP A 9 48.42 13.78 -16.67
N VAL A 10 48.11 15.07 -16.83
CA VAL A 10 46.82 15.63 -16.39
C VAL A 10 45.68 15.03 -17.20
N PHE A 11 45.83 14.90 -18.53
CA PHE A 11 44.82 14.28 -19.39
C PHE A 11 44.58 12.80 -19.04
N ASN A 12 45.65 12.01 -18.88
CA ASN A 12 45.56 10.60 -18.50
C ASN A 12 44.89 10.43 -17.13
N ARG A 13 45.19 11.29 -16.14
CA ARG A 13 44.53 11.25 -14.82
C ARG A 13 43.05 11.63 -14.90
N LEU A 14 42.69 12.63 -15.70
CA LEU A 14 41.30 13.03 -15.92
C LEU A 14 40.52 11.93 -16.68
N TRP A 15 41.15 11.30 -17.67
CA TRP A 15 40.61 10.17 -18.42
C TRP A 15 40.38 8.95 -17.52
N ASP A 16 41.38 8.55 -16.74
CA ASP A 16 41.27 7.45 -15.78
C ASP A 16 40.17 7.69 -14.74
N CYS A 17 40.05 8.92 -14.23
CA CYS A 17 38.98 9.29 -13.29
C CYS A 17 37.60 9.25 -13.94
N THR A 18 37.50 9.64 -15.21
CA THR A 18 36.23 9.67 -15.95
C THR A 18 35.78 8.25 -16.32
N VAL A 19 36.70 7.41 -16.80
CA VAL A 19 36.43 6.02 -17.18
C VAL A 19 36.14 5.15 -15.96
N LYS A 20 36.94 5.21 -14.88
CA LYS A 20 36.71 4.41 -13.66
C LYS A 20 35.44 4.79 -12.91
N ARG A 21 34.95 6.03 -13.09
CA ARG A 21 33.69 6.50 -12.50
C ARG A 21 32.46 6.12 -13.34
N SER A 22 32.64 5.78 -14.62
CA SER A 22 31.53 5.47 -15.52
C SER A 22 30.71 4.25 -15.09
N GLU A 23 31.39 3.17 -14.66
CA GLU A 23 30.74 1.92 -14.34
C GLU A 23 29.95 1.98 -13.00
N PRO A 24 30.51 2.46 -11.87
CA PRO A 24 29.74 2.61 -10.64
C PRO A 24 28.57 3.60 -10.74
N ILE A 25 28.73 4.70 -11.49
CA ILE A 25 27.62 5.65 -11.73
C ILE A 25 26.55 5.02 -12.60
N ARG A 26 26.92 4.29 -13.67
CA ARG A 26 25.95 3.59 -14.51
C ARG A 26 25.15 2.60 -13.69
N HIS A 27 25.80 1.79 -12.86
CA HIS A 27 25.13 0.86 -11.97
C HIS A 27 24.24 1.56 -10.94
N LEU A 28 24.70 2.66 -10.34
CA LEU A 28 23.86 3.44 -9.43
C LEU A 28 22.61 3.95 -10.14
N ARG A 29 22.75 4.49 -11.36
CA ARG A 29 21.63 4.97 -12.18
C ARG A 29 20.62 3.87 -12.49
N GLU A 30 21.09 2.71 -12.95
CA GLU A 30 20.23 1.54 -13.22
C GLU A 30 19.48 1.07 -11.97
N ASN A 31 20.15 1.06 -10.82
CA ASN A 31 19.55 0.69 -9.55
C ASN A 31 18.51 1.72 -9.08
N LEU A 32 18.76 3.03 -9.27
CA LEU A 32 17.82 4.09 -8.94
C LEU A 32 16.56 4.03 -9.82
N GLU A 33 16.71 3.79 -11.12
CA GLU A 33 15.56 3.60 -12.02
C GLU A 33 14.73 2.37 -11.61
N SER A 34 15.41 1.27 -11.25
CA SER A 34 14.75 0.07 -10.75
C SER A 34 14.00 0.33 -9.44
N LEU A 35 14.60 1.11 -8.53
CA LEU A 35 13.98 1.50 -7.27
C LEU A 35 12.78 2.42 -7.49
N LYS A 36 12.88 3.39 -8.40
CA LYS A 36 11.78 4.28 -8.77
C LYS A 36 10.60 3.52 -9.34
N LYS A 37 10.85 2.54 -10.21
CA LYS A 37 9.79 1.67 -10.75
C LYS A 37 9.13 0.85 -9.63
N ALA A 38 9.92 0.17 -8.81
CA ALA A 38 9.41 -0.65 -7.71
C ALA A 38 8.63 0.20 -6.68
N LYS A 39 9.07 1.44 -6.42
CA LYS A 39 8.34 2.41 -5.60
C LYS A 39 6.94 2.67 -6.17
N GLY A 40 6.83 2.90 -7.48
CA GLY A 40 5.55 3.10 -8.16
C GLY A 40 4.63 1.89 -8.03
N GLU A 41 5.17 0.69 -8.28
CA GLU A 41 4.40 -0.56 -8.12
C GLU A 41 3.88 -0.74 -6.69
N LEU A 42 4.69 -0.43 -5.66
CA LEU A 42 4.25 -0.51 -4.27
C LEU A 42 3.20 0.55 -3.91
N ASP A 43 3.33 1.77 -4.43
CA ASP A 43 2.38 2.87 -4.22
C ASP A 43 1.00 2.55 -4.84
N ASP A 44 0.98 1.94 -6.03
CA ASP A 44 -0.26 1.48 -6.66
C ASP A 44 -0.93 0.37 -5.82
N ILE A 45 -0.15 -0.62 -5.36
CA ILE A 45 -0.67 -1.67 -4.46
C ILE A 45 -1.22 -1.07 -3.16
N HIS A 46 -0.55 -0.06 -2.60
CA HIS A 46 -0.99 0.63 -1.39
C HIS A 46 -2.34 1.32 -1.58
N LYS A 47 -2.51 2.05 -2.69
CA LYS A 47 -3.77 2.72 -3.05
C LYS A 47 -4.91 1.73 -3.27
N ASP A 48 -4.64 0.59 -3.91
CA ASP A 48 -5.63 -0.46 -4.10
C ASP A 48 -6.12 -1.04 -2.76
N VAL A 49 -5.18 -1.33 -1.84
CA VAL A 49 -5.52 -1.83 -0.51
C VAL A 49 -6.31 -0.79 0.27
N GLU A 50 -5.88 0.47 0.29
CA GLU A 50 -6.60 1.54 0.98
C GLU A 50 -8.03 1.70 0.44
N SER A 51 -8.21 1.67 -0.88
CA SER A 51 -9.53 1.77 -1.51
C SER A 51 -10.45 0.61 -1.12
N ASN A 52 -9.92 -0.62 -1.11
CA ASN A 52 -10.68 -1.81 -0.72
C ASN A 52 -11.07 -1.76 0.76
N VAL A 53 -10.15 -1.37 1.64
CA VAL A 53 -10.47 -1.27 3.06
C VAL A 53 -11.51 -0.19 3.32
N GLN A 54 -11.42 0.97 2.66
CA GLN A 54 -12.44 2.02 2.77
C GLN A 54 -13.83 1.51 2.36
N LEU A 55 -13.92 0.67 1.34
CA LEU A 55 -15.18 0.05 0.93
C LEU A 55 -15.71 -0.94 1.98
N GLU A 56 -14.85 -1.75 2.60
CA GLU A 56 -15.26 -2.69 3.66
C GLU A 56 -15.65 -1.97 4.95
N GLU A 57 -14.97 -0.88 5.30
CA GLU A 57 -15.28 -0.05 6.47
C GLU A 57 -16.65 0.64 6.34
N GLN A 58 -17.05 1.04 5.13
CA GLN A 58 -18.42 1.49 4.85
C GLN A 58 -19.47 0.40 5.10
N GLN A 59 -19.10 -0.87 4.97
CA GLN A 59 -19.97 -2.04 5.18
C GLN A 59 -19.90 -2.59 6.60
N HIS A 60 -19.66 -1.73 7.59
CA HIS A 60 -19.62 -2.09 9.01
C HIS A 60 -18.51 -3.09 9.36
N SER A 61 -17.39 -3.04 8.64
CA SER A 61 -16.18 -3.78 8.96
C SER A 61 -15.10 -2.85 9.53
N ARG A 62 -14.06 -3.43 10.09
CA ARG A 62 -12.89 -2.70 10.58
C ARG A 62 -11.64 -3.30 10.01
N ARG A 63 -10.74 -2.46 9.48
CA ARG A 63 -9.41 -2.84 9.01
C ARG A 63 -8.68 -3.74 10.00
N THR A 64 -8.08 -4.82 9.51
CA THR A 64 -7.28 -5.71 10.36
C THR A 64 -6.01 -4.99 10.84
N ASN A 65 -5.49 -5.43 11.99
CA ASN A 65 -4.23 -4.89 12.51
C ASN A 65 -3.03 -5.21 11.60
N GLU A 66 -3.08 -6.33 10.87
CA GLU A 66 -2.04 -6.71 9.92
C GLU A 66 -1.97 -5.76 8.74
N VAL A 67 -3.12 -5.43 8.14
CA VAL A 67 -3.20 -4.45 7.05
C VAL A 67 -2.77 -3.07 7.54
N LYS A 68 -3.23 -2.64 8.72
CA LYS A 68 -2.80 -1.36 9.30
C LYS A 68 -1.28 -1.29 9.45
N GLY A 69 -0.67 -2.30 10.08
CA GLY A 69 0.78 -2.32 10.27
C GLY A 69 1.56 -2.41 8.95
N TRP A 70 1.01 -3.07 7.94
CA TRP A 70 1.61 -3.09 6.60
C TRP A 70 1.56 -1.72 5.93
N GLN A 71 0.43 -1.00 5.98
CA GLN A 71 0.31 0.35 5.41
C GLN A 71 1.28 1.34 6.08
N GLU A 72 1.37 1.32 7.41
CA GLU A 72 2.35 2.12 8.15
C GLU A 72 3.80 1.82 7.72
N ALA A 73 4.13 0.54 7.48
CA ALA A 73 5.44 0.14 6.99
C ALA A 73 5.69 0.58 5.53
N VAL A 74 4.66 0.58 4.69
CA VAL A 74 4.72 1.08 3.31
C VAL A 74 4.95 2.59 3.31
N ASP A 75 4.17 3.38 4.04
CA ASP A 75 4.31 4.84 4.11
C ASP A 75 5.72 5.27 4.54
N ARG A 76 6.25 4.62 5.58
CA ARG A 76 7.63 4.85 6.04
C ARG A 76 8.63 4.51 4.94
N THR A 77 8.49 3.34 4.31
CA THR A 77 9.41 2.89 3.25
C THR A 77 9.38 3.82 2.05
N LEU A 78 8.19 4.24 1.59
CA LEU A 78 8.04 5.17 0.46
C LEU A 78 8.73 6.50 0.74
N THR A 79 8.63 7.01 1.97
CA THR A 79 9.32 8.24 2.41
C THR A 79 10.83 8.08 2.38
N GLU A 80 11.36 6.97 2.91
CA GLU A 80 12.81 6.69 2.91
C GLU A 80 13.36 6.45 1.50
N VAL A 81 12.58 5.81 0.63
CA VAL A 81 12.92 5.61 -0.78
C VAL A 81 12.99 6.95 -1.51
N GLU A 82 12.04 7.85 -1.30
CA GLU A 82 12.05 9.18 -1.92
C GLU A 82 13.33 9.96 -1.54
N ALA A 83 13.68 9.98 -0.25
CA ALA A 83 14.92 10.61 0.21
C ALA A 83 16.19 9.96 -0.37
N THR A 84 16.14 8.65 -0.65
CA THR A 84 17.24 7.92 -1.29
C THR A 84 17.35 8.24 -2.78
N LEU A 85 16.22 8.35 -3.49
CA LEU A 85 16.17 8.77 -4.89
C LEU A 85 16.75 10.18 -5.04
N GLN A 86 16.35 11.12 -4.19
CA GLN A 86 16.88 12.49 -4.21
C GLN A 86 18.40 12.53 -4.01
N ARG A 87 18.94 11.82 -3.02
CA ARG A 87 20.40 11.71 -2.83
C ARG A 87 21.09 11.04 -4.01
N GLY A 88 20.43 10.06 -4.64
CA GLY A 88 20.88 9.40 -5.86
C GLY A 88 21.08 10.37 -7.00
N ASP A 89 20.08 11.20 -7.28
CA ASP A 89 20.11 12.21 -8.31
C ASP A 89 21.21 13.24 -8.04
N GLU A 90 21.33 13.73 -6.81
CA GLU A 90 22.41 14.64 -6.40
C GLU A 90 23.80 14.01 -6.61
N GLU A 91 23.99 12.74 -6.25
CA GLU A 91 25.26 12.04 -6.41
C GLU A 91 25.64 11.85 -7.89
N ILE A 92 24.65 11.58 -8.75
CA ILE A 92 24.82 11.51 -10.21
C ILE A 92 25.20 12.87 -10.79
N GLN A 93 24.62 13.97 -10.30
CA GLN A 93 24.88 15.32 -10.80
C GLN A 93 26.25 15.88 -10.37
N LYS A 94 26.89 15.34 -9.32
CA LYS A 94 28.23 15.78 -8.89
C LYS A 94 29.28 15.53 -9.97
N ARG A 95 29.69 16.56 -10.71
CA ARG A 95 30.81 16.49 -11.68
C ARG A 95 32.15 16.44 -10.96
N CYS A 96 33.12 15.67 -11.50
CA CYS A 96 34.51 15.76 -11.08
C CYS A 96 35.11 17.05 -11.67
N LEU A 97 35.19 18.12 -10.90
CA LEU A 97 35.94 19.32 -11.27
C LEU A 97 37.17 19.43 -10.35
N GLY A 98 38.35 19.09 -10.88
CA GLY A 98 39.63 19.30 -10.20
C GLY A 98 40.30 18.05 -9.61
N ASN A 99 41.60 18.17 -9.36
CA ASN A 99 42.59 17.10 -9.51
C ASN A 99 42.51 15.83 -8.64
N TRP A 100 41.74 15.67 -7.54
CA TRP A 100 41.89 14.48 -6.67
C TRP A 100 40.56 13.87 -6.18
N CYS A 101 40.02 12.84 -6.85
CA CYS A 101 38.77 12.19 -6.42
C CYS A 101 38.90 10.71 -6.00
N PRO A 102 39.27 10.43 -4.73
CA PRO A 102 38.93 9.17 -4.05
C PRO A 102 37.57 9.22 -3.33
N LYS A 103 37.10 10.40 -2.90
CA LYS A 103 35.95 10.55 -1.99
C LYS A 103 34.58 10.24 -2.63
N ASN A 104 34.38 10.63 -3.90
CA ASN A 104 33.09 10.45 -4.59
C ASN A 104 32.79 8.99 -4.95
N CYS A 105 33.81 8.15 -5.14
CA CYS A 105 33.59 6.73 -5.46
C CYS A 105 33.06 5.94 -4.24
N CYS A 106 33.58 6.24 -3.05
CA CYS A 106 33.15 5.60 -1.82
C CYS A 106 31.72 5.99 -1.42
N SER A 107 31.31 7.25 -1.64
CA SER A 107 29.92 7.69 -1.42
C SER A 107 28.95 7.03 -2.40
N THR A 108 29.29 7.03 -3.69
CA THR A 108 28.50 6.35 -4.74
C THR A 108 28.30 4.86 -4.43
N TYR A 109 29.35 4.16 -3.97
CA TYR A 109 29.26 2.75 -3.59
C TYR A 109 28.37 2.50 -2.36
N LYS A 110 28.52 3.32 -1.31
CA LYS A 110 27.67 3.23 -0.12
C LYS A 110 26.19 3.47 -0.46
N LEU A 111 25.93 4.47 -1.29
CA LEU A 111 24.59 4.78 -1.77
C LEU A 111 24.03 3.64 -2.65
N GLY A 112 24.85 3.07 -3.53
CA GLY A 112 24.45 1.90 -4.32
C GLY A 112 24.00 0.71 -3.47
N LYS A 113 24.70 0.41 -2.37
CA LYS A 113 24.27 -0.63 -1.41
C LYS A 113 22.95 -0.28 -0.73
N GLU A 114 22.78 0.98 -0.36
CA GLU A 114 21.55 1.46 0.26
C GLU A 114 20.35 1.31 -0.70
N VAL A 115 20.51 1.70 -1.97
CA VAL A 115 19.49 1.53 -3.01
C VAL A 115 19.11 0.06 -3.19
N ILE A 116 20.08 -0.85 -3.21
CA ILE A 116 19.81 -2.30 -3.31
C ILE A 116 19.01 -2.79 -2.10
N LYS A 117 19.38 -2.34 -0.88
CA LYS A 117 18.63 -2.70 0.33
C LYS A 117 17.18 -2.20 0.26
N LYS A 118 16.98 -0.94 -0.11
CA LYS A 118 15.64 -0.36 -0.29
C LYS A 118 14.82 -1.09 -1.35
N LEU A 119 15.46 -1.52 -2.43
CA LEU A 119 14.80 -2.31 -3.46
C LEU A 119 14.29 -3.65 -2.90
N THR A 120 15.07 -4.31 -2.05
CA THR A 120 14.64 -5.53 -1.35
C THR A 120 13.46 -5.24 -0.42
N ASP A 121 13.56 -4.20 0.42
CA ASP A 121 12.50 -3.81 1.36
C ASP A 121 11.17 -3.54 0.63
N VAL A 122 11.22 -2.80 -0.49
CA VAL A 122 10.04 -2.50 -1.33
C VAL A 122 9.43 -3.77 -1.91
N LYS A 123 10.27 -4.68 -2.44
CA LYS A 123 9.79 -5.96 -3.02
C LYS A 123 9.18 -6.87 -1.96
N GLU A 124 9.75 -6.90 -0.76
CA GLU A 124 9.21 -7.67 0.35
C GLU A 124 7.81 -7.17 0.73
N LEU A 125 7.65 -5.85 0.90
CA LEU A 125 6.35 -5.25 1.20
C LEU A 125 5.31 -5.49 0.09
N ALA A 126 5.71 -5.36 -1.17
CA ALA A 126 4.84 -5.67 -2.31
C ALA A 126 4.43 -7.15 -2.32
N SER A 127 5.34 -8.05 -1.95
CA SER A 127 5.05 -9.48 -1.87
C SER A 127 4.12 -9.82 -0.70
N LYS A 128 4.32 -9.19 0.46
CA LYS A 128 3.54 -9.42 1.69
C LYS A 128 2.07 -9.09 1.51
N ARG A 129 1.73 -8.14 0.62
CA ARG A 129 0.33 -7.88 0.26
C ARG A 129 -0.39 -9.13 -0.28
N ARG A 130 0.31 -10.06 -0.93
CA ARG A 130 -0.30 -11.31 -1.43
C ARG A 130 -0.72 -12.27 -0.32
N ASP A 131 -0.17 -12.11 0.88
CA ASP A 131 -0.47 -12.96 2.03
C ASP A 131 -1.78 -12.54 2.74
N PHE A 132 -2.27 -11.33 2.47
CA PHE A 132 -3.53 -10.84 3.03
C PHE A 132 -4.72 -11.35 2.21
N HIS A 133 -5.43 -12.34 2.74
CA HIS A 133 -6.72 -12.79 2.19
C HIS A 133 -7.91 -12.00 2.73
N VAL A 134 -7.79 -11.44 3.94
CA VAL A 134 -8.83 -10.66 4.63
C VAL A 134 -8.28 -9.28 4.92
N LEU A 135 -8.96 -8.23 4.45
CA LEU A 135 -8.50 -6.85 4.61
C LEU A 135 -9.19 -6.13 5.78
N ALA A 136 -10.44 -6.47 6.06
CA ALA A 136 -11.18 -6.02 7.22
C ALA A 136 -12.00 -7.17 7.86
N ASP A 137 -12.18 -7.07 9.17
CA ASP A 137 -13.05 -7.94 9.96
C ASP A 137 -14.43 -7.32 10.11
N LYS A 138 -15.49 -8.09 9.85
CA LYS A 138 -16.87 -7.63 10.09
C LYS A 138 -17.07 -7.35 11.58
N LEU A 139 -17.60 -6.18 11.90
CA LEU A 139 -17.97 -5.86 13.27
C LEU A 139 -19.26 -6.60 13.64
N PRO A 140 -19.41 -7.03 14.90
CA PRO A 140 -20.70 -7.51 15.37
C PRO A 140 -21.76 -6.41 15.14
N PRO A 141 -23.01 -6.78 14.78
CA PRO A 141 -24.09 -5.81 14.66
C PRO A 141 -24.17 -4.98 15.94
N ALA A 142 -24.36 -3.67 15.79
CA ALA A 142 -24.57 -2.79 16.93
C ALA A 142 -25.65 -3.39 17.84
N ALA A 143 -25.38 -3.44 19.16
CA ALA A 143 -26.38 -3.85 20.13
C ALA A 143 -27.59 -2.94 19.97
N VAL A 144 -28.69 -3.49 19.45
CA VAL A 144 -29.94 -2.76 19.37
C VAL A 144 -30.45 -2.68 20.81
N ASP A 145 -30.52 -1.47 21.37
CA ASP A 145 -31.28 -1.25 22.60
C ASP A 145 -32.72 -1.66 22.30
N VAL A 146 -33.11 -2.81 22.83
CA VAL A 146 -34.51 -3.23 22.84
C VAL A 146 -35.22 -2.20 23.70
N TRP A 147 -35.94 -1.29 23.04
CA TRP A 147 -36.77 -0.31 23.74
C TRP A 147 -37.68 -1.08 24.71
N PRO A 148 -37.62 -0.82 26.03
CA PRO A 148 -38.54 -1.44 26.95
C PRO A 148 -39.94 -1.00 26.55
N MET A 149 -40.69 -1.86 25.87
CA MET A 149 -42.11 -1.62 25.65
C MET A 149 -42.74 -1.67 27.03
N GLU A 150 -43.02 -0.49 27.57
CA GLU A 150 -43.80 -0.32 28.78
C GLU A 150 -45.11 -1.10 28.56
N LYS A 151 -45.36 -2.12 29.38
CA LYS A 151 -46.62 -2.86 29.36
C LYS A 151 -47.73 -1.91 29.79
N THR A 152 -48.23 -1.12 28.84
CA THR A 152 -49.46 -0.37 28.99
C THR A 152 -50.61 -1.33 28.73
N VAL A 153 -51.38 -1.60 29.79
CA VAL A 153 -52.37 -2.69 29.97
C VAL A 153 -53.59 -2.63 29.01
N ASP A 154 -53.49 -1.93 27.87
CA ASP A 154 -54.58 -1.81 26.89
C ASP A 154 -54.10 -1.90 25.41
N THR A 155 -52.86 -2.33 25.18
CA THR A 155 -52.20 -2.25 23.84
C THR A 155 -52.23 -3.52 23.00
N GLU A 156 -52.66 -4.67 23.53
CA GLU A 156 -52.69 -5.94 22.77
C GLU A 156 -53.64 -5.90 21.54
N SER A 157 -54.74 -5.16 21.64
CA SER A 157 -55.69 -4.93 20.53
C SER A 157 -55.04 -4.16 19.38
N ARG A 158 -54.31 -3.09 19.70
CA ARG A 158 -53.63 -2.24 18.71
C ARG A 158 -52.43 -2.95 18.08
N LEU A 159 -51.71 -3.75 18.87
CA LEU A 159 -50.62 -4.59 18.36
C LEU A 159 -51.17 -5.66 17.41
N SER A 160 -52.27 -6.33 17.74
CA SER A 160 -52.89 -7.32 16.83
C SER A 160 -53.35 -6.69 15.51
N GLN A 161 -53.89 -5.46 15.55
CA GLN A 161 -54.24 -4.71 14.33
C GLN A 161 -53.00 -4.36 13.50
N LEU A 162 -51.91 -3.89 14.13
CA LEU A 162 -50.65 -3.60 13.45
C LEU A 162 -50.01 -4.85 12.85
N TRP A 163 -50.06 -5.98 13.55
CA TRP A 163 -49.59 -7.27 13.04
C TRP A 163 -50.41 -7.78 11.86
N ASN A 164 -51.75 -7.63 11.90
CA ASN A 164 -52.61 -7.95 10.76
C ASN A 164 -52.35 -7.02 9.58
N MET A 165 -52.14 -5.72 9.83
CA MET A 165 -51.78 -4.76 8.79
C MET A 165 -50.43 -5.11 8.17
N PHE A 166 -49.44 -5.49 8.97
CA PHE A 166 -48.13 -5.92 8.48
C PHE A 166 -48.23 -7.22 7.67
N LYS A 167 -49.03 -8.19 8.12
CA LYS A 167 -49.33 -9.40 7.34
C LYS A 167 -49.98 -9.08 6.00
N ILE A 168 -50.92 -8.14 5.94
CA ILE A 168 -51.59 -7.71 4.70
C ILE A 168 -50.60 -7.02 3.76
N VAL A 169 -49.76 -6.11 4.26
CA VAL A 169 -48.75 -5.38 3.45
C VAL A 169 -47.67 -6.34 2.90
N VAL A 170 -47.27 -7.33 3.71
CA VAL A 170 -46.34 -8.38 3.27
C VAL A 170 -47.01 -9.31 2.25
N TRP A 171 -48.29 -9.65 2.42
CA TRP A 171 -49.08 -10.45 1.47
C TRP A 171 -49.29 -9.73 0.13
N GLU A 172 -49.53 -8.42 0.13
CA GLU A 172 -49.70 -7.64 -1.11
C GLU A 172 -48.39 -7.42 -1.86
N SER A 173 -47.26 -7.33 -1.15
CA SER A 173 -45.94 -7.17 -1.79
C SER A 173 -45.36 -8.47 -2.35
N SER A 174 -45.85 -9.63 -1.93
CA SER A 174 -45.32 -10.96 -2.31
C SER A 174 -46.16 -11.67 -3.38
N GLY A 175 -46.90 -10.92 -4.19
CA GLY A 175 -47.77 -11.41 -5.26
C GLY A 175 -47.30 -12.72 -5.93
N TYR A 176 -48.15 -13.75 -5.83
CA TYR A 176 -48.13 -15.00 -6.57
C TYR A 176 -46.78 -15.74 -6.69
N MET A 177 -46.42 -16.51 -5.67
CA MET A 177 -45.88 -17.86 -5.89
C MET A 177 -46.65 -18.85 -5.03
N GLY A 178 -47.24 -19.84 -5.69
CA GLY A 178 -48.15 -20.82 -5.11
C GLY A 178 -47.49 -21.70 -4.04
N TRP A 179 -48.22 -21.92 -2.96
CA TRP A 179 -47.90 -22.84 -1.88
C TRP A 179 -48.95 -23.94 -1.83
N GLU A 180 -48.75 -24.99 -2.63
CA GLU A 180 -49.29 -26.33 -2.35
C GLU A 180 -48.12 -27.30 -2.23
N GLU A 181 -47.40 -27.25 -1.12
CA GLU A 181 -46.68 -28.37 -0.51
C GLU A 181 -46.14 -27.83 0.83
N TRP A 182 -46.14 -28.64 1.89
CA TRP A 182 -45.60 -28.33 3.23
C TRP A 182 -46.53 -27.79 4.32
N GLU A 183 -47.76 -28.25 4.46
CA GLU A 183 -48.33 -28.48 5.81
C GLU A 183 -49.27 -29.69 5.80
N ARG A 184 -48.70 -30.90 5.87
CA ARG A 184 -49.43 -32.08 6.37
C ARG A 184 -48.72 -32.52 7.66
N PRO A 185 -49.37 -32.45 8.84
CA PRO A 185 -48.76 -32.92 10.07
C PRO A 185 -48.65 -34.46 10.06
N PRO A 186 -47.58 -35.05 10.62
CA PRO A 186 -47.50 -36.50 10.74
C PRO A 186 -48.51 -36.99 11.79
N SER A 187 -49.22 -38.06 11.43
CA SER A 187 -50.10 -38.87 12.29
C SER A 187 -49.35 -39.60 13.38
#